data_AF-A0A2S9FIN4-F1
#
_entry.id   AF-A0A2S9FIN4-F1
#
_cell.length_a   1.000
_cell.length_b   1.000
_cell.length_c   1.000
_cell.angle_alpha   90.00
_cell.angle_beta   90.00
_cell.angle_gamma   90.00
#
_symmetry.space_group_name_H-M   'P 1'
#
loop_
_entity.id
_entity.type
_entity.pdbx_description
1 polymer ?
#
loop_
_entity_poly.entity_id
_entity_poly.type
_entity_poly.pdbx_seq_one_letter_code
_entity_poly.pdbx_strand_id
1 'polypeptide(L)'
;MTDRIEVPRTIAAPAADIFAVLCDPQGHVAIDATGMLQDADGEPVRAVGDTFVVHMDREALNDFPELGRYDVTVQITQLEQDKLIAWTILGKIRPQIGHVYGYRL
;
A
#
# COMPACT_ATOMS: atom_id res chain seq x y z
N MET A 1 16.84 -4.53 15.38
CA MET A 1 15.83 -3.62 15.95
C MET A 1 14.83 -3.32 14.85
N THR A 2 13.55 -3.36 15.15
CA THR A 2 12.50 -2.98 14.19
C THR A 2 12.05 -1.58 14.57
N ASP A 3 12.31 -0.61 13.71
CA ASP A 3 11.84 0.76 13.91
C ASP A 3 10.37 0.84 13.45
N ARG A 4 9.52 1.47 14.27
CA ARG A 4 8.10 1.66 13.99
C ARG A 4 7.76 3.13 14.10
N ILE A 5 7.13 3.67 13.06
CA ILE A 5 6.61 5.04 13.02
C ILE A 5 5.09 4.95 12.93
N GLU A 6 4.38 5.64 13.83
CA GLU A 6 2.92 5.76 13.81
C GLU A 6 2.52 7.22 13.95
N VAL A 7 1.50 7.65 13.20
CA VAL A 7 0.95 9.01 13.26
C VAL A 7 -0.58 8.92 13.30
N PRO A 8 -1.24 9.46 14.35
CA PRO A 8 -2.70 9.50 14.41
C PRO A 8 -3.24 10.67 13.58
N ARG A 9 -4.41 10.47 12.96
CA ARG A 9 -5.16 11.51 12.24
C ARG A 9 -6.66 11.30 12.43
N THR A 10 -7.40 12.39 12.61
CA THR A 10 -8.86 12.35 12.57
C THR A 10 -9.35 12.52 11.14
N ILE A 11 -10.18 11.59 10.69
CA ILE A 11 -10.86 11.63 9.39
C ILE A 11 -12.37 11.64 9.67
N ALA A 12 -13.11 12.56 9.07
CA ALA A 12 -14.56 12.69 9.24
C ALA A 12 -15.32 11.67 8.38
N ALA A 13 -15.01 10.39 8.55
CA ALA A 13 -15.65 9.27 7.87
C ALA A 13 -15.75 8.06 8.82
N PRO A 14 -16.76 7.19 8.65
CA PRO A 14 -16.83 5.89 9.32
C PRO A 14 -15.59 5.03 9.04
N ALA A 15 -15.19 4.21 10.02
CA ALA A 15 -14.07 3.28 9.86
C ALA A 15 -14.26 2.33 8.67
N ALA A 16 -15.50 1.85 8.45
CA ALA A 16 -15.82 0.97 7.32
C ALA A 16 -15.56 1.61 5.95
N ASP A 17 -15.84 2.91 5.79
CA ASP A 17 -15.62 3.61 4.53
C ASP A 17 -14.12 3.80 4.27
N ILE A 18 -13.35 4.11 5.31
CA ILE A 18 -11.87 4.18 5.22
C ILE A 18 -11.31 2.80 4.90
N PHE A 19 -11.79 1.76 5.59
CA PHE A 19 -11.34 0.39 5.40
C PHE A 19 -11.62 -0.11 3.98
N ALA A 20 -12.78 0.22 3.41
CA ALA A 20 -13.11 -0.11 2.03
C ALA A 20 -12.10 0.49 1.02
N VAL A 21 -11.68 1.74 1.22
CA VAL A 21 -10.62 2.37 0.39
C VAL A 21 -9.29 1.63 0.56
N LEU A 22 -8.93 1.24 1.78
CA LEU A 22 -7.66 0.54 2.04
C LEU A 22 -7.63 -0.89 1.50
N CYS A 23 -8.79 -1.52 1.31
CA CYS A 23 -8.91 -2.84 0.71
C CYS A 23 -8.88 -2.82 -0.84
N ASP A 24 -9.25 -1.70 -1.45
CA ASP A 24 -9.32 -1.54 -2.91
C ASP A 24 -7.94 -1.18 -3.50
N PRO A 25 -7.40 -1.94 -4.48
CA PRO A 25 -6.18 -1.58 -5.18
C PRO A 25 -6.17 -0.14 -5.71
N GLN A 26 -7.29 0.33 -6.25
CA GLN A 26 -7.43 1.69 -6.77
C GLN A 26 -7.52 2.73 -5.64
N GLY A 27 -7.94 2.32 -4.44
CA GLY A 27 -7.88 3.15 -3.25
C GLY A 27 -6.45 3.50 -2.84
N HIS A 28 -5.47 2.60 -3.04
CA HIS A 28 -4.05 2.89 -2.79
C HIS A 28 -3.51 3.95 -3.73
N VAL A 29 -3.90 3.90 -5.01
CA VAL A 29 -3.56 4.93 -6.01
C VAL A 29 -4.20 6.26 -5.64
N ALA A 30 -5.48 6.26 -5.27
CA ALA A 30 -6.23 7.48 -4.96
C ALA A 30 -5.70 8.26 -3.74
N ILE A 31 -5.08 7.58 -2.78
CA ILE A 31 -4.53 8.21 -1.57
C ILE A 31 -3.02 8.43 -1.63
N ASP A 32 -2.36 8.09 -2.74
CA ASP A 32 -0.93 8.32 -2.90
C ASP A 32 -0.63 9.82 -3.02
N ALA A 33 0.16 10.32 -2.09
CA ALA A 33 0.65 11.69 -2.09
C ALA A 33 2.04 11.84 -2.73
N THR A 34 2.68 10.72 -3.09
CA THR A 34 4.02 10.73 -3.69
C THR A 34 3.99 10.96 -5.20
N GLY A 35 2.86 10.65 -5.85
CA GLY A 35 2.72 10.67 -7.31
C GLY A 35 3.41 9.48 -7.98
N MET A 36 3.83 8.47 -7.21
CA MET A 36 4.47 7.27 -7.75
C MET A 36 3.48 6.23 -8.23
N LEU A 37 2.36 6.06 -7.54
CA LEU A 37 1.36 5.05 -7.90
C LEU A 37 0.55 5.56 -9.09
N GLN A 38 0.70 4.91 -10.24
CA GLN A 38 0.03 5.32 -11.47
C GLN A 38 -1.29 4.59 -11.69
N ASP A 39 -1.33 3.30 -11.37
CA ASP A 39 -2.49 2.44 -11.56
C ASP A 39 -2.34 1.14 -10.72
N ALA A 40 -3.39 0.34 -10.62
CA ALA A 40 -3.38 -0.92 -9.90
C ALA A 40 -4.31 -1.97 -10.52
N ASP A 41 -3.81 -3.21 -10.59
CA ASP A 41 -4.54 -4.38 -11.08
C ASP A 41 -4.85 -5.33 -9.91
N GLY A 42 -6.09 -5.79 -9.82
CA GLY A 42 -6.52 -6.78 -8.84
C GLY A 42 -7.92 -6.52 -8.30
N GLU A 43 -8.39 -7.42 -7.44
CA GLU A 43 -9.66 -7.30 -6.75
C GLU A 43 -9.45 -6.76 -5.32
N PRO A 44 -10.47 -6.15 -4.71
CA PRO A 44 -10.42 -5.77 -3.30
C PRO A 44 -10.07 -6.95 -2.39
N VAL A 45 -9.09 -6.74 -1.53
CA VAL A 45 -8.56 -7.78 -0.61
C VAL A 45 -9.51 -8.05 0.55
N ARG A 46 -9.57 -9.31 0.99
CA ARG A 46 -10.51 -9.79 2.01
C ARG A 46 -9.86 -10.64 3.10
N ALA A 47 -8.65 -11.13 2.89
CA ALA A 47 -7.93 -11.96 3.84
C ALA A 47 -6.42 -11.72 3.82
N VAL A 48 -5.75 -12.21 4.87
CA VAL A 48 -4.29 -12.30 4.90
C VAL A 48 -3.82 -13.22 3.78
N GLY A 49 -2.79 -12.81 3.05
CA GLY A 49 -2.25 -13.51 1.89
C GLY A 49 -2.79 -13.03 0.54
N ASP A 50 -3.91 -12.28 0.54
CA ASP A 50 -4.41 -11.65 -0.68
C ASP A 50 -3.40 -10.64 -1.24
N THR A 51 -3.41 -10.49 -2.56
CA THR A 51 -2.44 -9.66 -3.28
C THR A 51 -3.09 -8.88 -4.42
N PHE A 52 -2.49 -7.74 -4.74
CA PHE A 52 -2.75 -6.99 -5.97
C PHE A 52 -1.46 -6.36 -6.49
N VAL A 53 -1.47 -5.94 -7.75
CA VAL A 53 -0.33 -5.30 -8.42
C VAL A 53 -0.53 -3.80 -8.43
N VAL A 54 0.55 -3.07 -8.24
CA VAL A 54 0.59 -1.61 -8.37
C VAL A 54 1.64 -1.23 -9.40
N HIS A 55 1.24 -0.41 -10.35
CA HIS A 55 2.08 0.14 -11.40
C HIS A 55 2.69 1.45 -10.92
N MET A 56 4.01 1.45 -10.76
CA MET A 56 4.77 2.56 -10.21
C MET A 56 5.44 3.36 -11.33
N ASP A 57 5.60 4.66 -11.11
CA ASP A 57 6.49 5.53 -11.89
C ASP A 57 7.29 6.41 -10.93
N ARG A 58 8.61 6.26 -10.92
CA ARG A 58 9.47 6.99 -9.98
C ARG A 58 9.87 8.37 -10.48
N GLU A 59 9.50 8.74 -11.71
CA GLU A 59 9.87 10.04 -12.28
C GLU A 59 9.40 11.21 -11.39
N ALA A 60 8.26 11.06 -10.70
CA ALA A 60 7.75 12.03 -9.74
C ALA A 60 8.69 12.32 -8.56
N LEU A 61 9.51 11.35 -8.13
CA LEU A 61 10.49 11.56 -7.05
C LEU A 61 11.81 12.17 -7.55
N ASN A 62 12.14 11.98 -8.84
CA ASN A 62 13.37 12.46 -9.48
C ASN A 62 14.66 12.18 -8.67
N ASP A 63 14.70 11.05 -7.95
CA ASP A 63 15.79 10.67 -7.05
C ASP A 63 16.69 9.57 -7.63
N PHE A 64 16.14 8.74 -8.51
CA PHE A 64 16.85 7.69 -9.25
C PHE A 64 16.45 7.75 -10.73
N PRO A 65 17.11 8.57 -11.56
CA PRO A 65 16.70 8.81 -12.95
C PRO A 65 16.78 7.58 -13.86
N GLU A 66 17.51 6.53 -13.45
CA GLU A 66 17.60 5.26 -14.17
C GLU A 66 16.42 4.32 -13.90
N LEU A 67 15.68 4.54 -12.81
CA LEU A 67 14.54 3.71 -12.42
C LEU A 67 13.24 4.44 -12.76
N GLY A 68 12.69 4.17 -13.93
CA GLY A 68 11.40 4.69 -14.38
C GLY A 68 10.22 3.86 -13.87
N ARG A 69 9.43 3.30 -14.80
CA ARG A 69 8.25 2.49 -14.48
C ARG A 69 8.61 1.07 -14.04
N TYR A 70 7.90 0.58 -13.03
CA TYR A 70 8.03 -0.80 -12.55
C TYR A 70 6.77 -1.24 -11.80
N ASP A 71 6.61 -2.56 -11.67
CA ASP A 71 5.52 -3.13 -10.90
C ASP A 71 6.00 -3.62 -9.54
N VAL A 72 5.13 -3.50 -8.55
CA VAL A 72 5.27 -4.16 -7.25
C VAL A 72 4.00 -4.92 -6.92
N THR A 73 4.13 -5.99 -6.13
CA THR A 73 2.99 -6.71 -5.58
C THR A 73 2.79 -6.30 -4.13
N VAL A 74 1.60 -5.81 -3.81
CA VAL A 74 1.16 -5.64 -2.43
C VAL A 74 0.66 -6.98 -1.92
N GLN A 75 1.10 -7.40 -0.73
CA GLN A 75 0.60 -8.61 -0.07
C GLN A 75 0.09 -8.27 1.33
N ILE A 76 -1.15 -8.64 1.63
CA ILE A 76 -1.78 -8.41 2.92
C ILE A 76 -1.18 -9.34 3.98
N THR A 77 -0.69 -8.75 5.06
CA THR A 77 -0.07 -9.47 6.18
C THR A 77 -0.95 -9.49 7.43
N GLN A 78 -1.83 -8.49 7.59
CA GLN A 78 -2.83 -8.44 8.65
C GLN A 78 -4.14 -7.87 8.09
N LEU A 79 -5.26 -8.44 8.51
CA LEU A 79 -6.59 -7.94 8.15
C LEU A 79 -7.58 -8.28 9.28
N GLU A 80 -8.11 -7.24 9.90
CA GLU A 80 -9.21 -7.29 10.86
C GLU A 80 -10.23 -6.24 10.43
N GLN A 81 -11.41 -6.70 10.01
CA GLN A 81 -12.41 -5.87 9.35
C GLN A 81 -12.72 -4.59 10.13
N ASP A 82 -12.64 -3.45 9.43
CA ASP A 82 -12.93 -2.11 9.93
C ASP A 82 -12.04 -1.63 11.11
N LYS A 83 -10.91 -2.30 11.36
CA LYS A 83 -10.02 -2.02 12.50
C LYS A 83 -8.53 -1.99 12.16
N LEU A 84 -8.06 -2.94 11.36
CA LEU A 84 -6.64 -3.11 11.09
C LEU A 84 -6.42 -3.69 9.70
N ILE A 85 -5.55 -3.07 8.93
CA ILE A 85 -5.03 -3.64 7.69
C ILE A 85 -3.55 -3.30 7.58
N ALA A 86 -2.74 -4.29 7.24
CA ALA A 86 -1.31 -4.12 7.00
C ALA A 86 -0.85 -4.96 5.82
N TRP A 87 0.17 -4.48 5.12
CA TRP A 87 0.71 -5.12 3.93
C TRP A 87 2.22 -4.92 3.80
N THR A 88 2.84 -5.80 3.02
CA THR A 88 4.23 -5.67 2.59
C THR A 88 4.31 -5.52 1.07
N ILE A 89 5.46 -5.05 0.60
CA ILE A 89 5.73 -4.82 -0.82
C ILE A 89 6.73 -5.85 -1.31
N LEU A 90 6.34 -6.61 -2.32
CA LEU A 90 7.18 -7.58 -3.00
C LEU A 90 7.64 -6.99 -4.34
N GLY A 91 8.95 -6.73 -4.45
CA GLY A 91 9.58 -6.24 -5.66
C GLY A 91 10.30 -7.35 -6.44
N LYS A 92 11.00 -6.96 -7.51
CA LYS A 92 11.90 -7.85 -8.29
C LYS A 92 13.27 -8.05 -7.61
N ILE A 93 13.73 -7.06 -6.85
CA ILE A 93 15.03 -7.09 -6.16
C ILE A 93 14.98 -8.10 -4.99
N ARG A 94 16.10 -8.76 -4.72
CA ARG A 94 16.28 -9.68 -3.61
C ARG A 94 17.51 -9.28 -2.75
N PRO A 95 17.45 -9.43 -1.43
CA PRO A 95 16.29 -9.84 -0.62
C PRO A 95 15.14 -8.81 -0.69
N GLN A 96 13.93 -9.21 -0.28
CA GLN A 96 12.81 -8.27 -0.21
C GLN A 96 13.13 -7.17 0.82
N ILE A 97 12.63 -5.96 0.57
CA ILE A 97 12.86 -4.79 1.45
C ILE A 97 12.31 -5.07 2.86
N GLY A 98 11.21 -5.82 2.95
CA GLY A 98 10.67 -6.29 4.23
C GLY A 98 9.94 -5.23 5.06
N HIS A 99 9.68 -4.05 4.49
CA HIS A 99 8.84 -3.04 5.13
C HIS A 99 7.38 -3.51 5.23
N VAL A 100 6.72 -3.09 6.30
CA VAL A 100 5.29 -3.29 6.53
C VAL A 100 4.64 -1.93 6.70
N TYR A 101 3.58 -1.70 5.95
CA TYR A 101 2.76 -0.49 5.97
C TYR A 101 1.36 -0.87 6.44
N GLY A 102 0.59 0.06 7.00
CA GLY A 102 -0.78 -0.24 7.42
C GLY A 102 -1.46 0.87 8.20
N TYR A 103 -2.73 0.62 8.49
CA TYR A 103 -3.61 1.52 9.23
C TYR A 103 -4.29 0.79 10.39
N ARG A 104 -4.48 1.52 11.49
CA ARG A 104 -5.37 1.16 12.58
C ARG A 104 -6.48 2.20 12.64
N LEU A 105 -7.73 1.76 12.59
CA LEU A 105 -8.93 2.59 12.53
C LEU A 105 -9.63 2.68 13.89
#